data_AF-A0A3G9J5L0-F1
#
_entry.id   AF-A0A3G9J5L0-F1
#
_cell.length_a   1.000
_cell.length_b   1.000
_cell.length_c   1.000
_cell.angle_alpha   90.00
_cell.angle_beta   90.00
_cell.angle_gamma   90.00
#
_symmetry.space_group_name_H-M   'P 1'
#
loop_
_entity.id
_entity.type
_entity.pdbx_description
1 polymer ?
#
loop_
_entity_poly.entity_id
_entity_poly.type
_entity_poly.pdbx_seq_one_letter_code
_entity_poly.pdbx_strand_id
1 'polypeptide(L)' 'MRIVGPLIAVVMIVAGAYVAFAGMGWIGTGHKSSGAANGGALLSGLGVALAITVLKRPKR' A
#
# COMPACT_ATOMS: atom_id res chain seq x y z
N MET A 1 2.46 -17.91 12.42
CA MET A 1 2.52 -16.46 12.15
C MET A 1 3.27 -16.05 10.86
N ARG A 2 3.90 -16.96 10.11
CA ARG A 2 4.68 -16.65 8.89
C ARG A 2 3.86 -16.12 7.69
N ILE A 3 2.54 -16.38 7.67
CA ILE A 3 1.63 -16.03 6.56
C ILE A 3 0.92 -14.69 6.82
N VAL A 4 0.75 -14.30 8.09
CA VAL A 4 0.01 -13.10 8.48
C VAL A 4 0.75 -11.83 8.06
N GLY A 5 2.08 -11.79 8.20
CA GLY A 5 2.89 -10.63 7.80
C GLY A 5 2.81 -10.31 6.30
N PRO A 6 3.04 -11.28 5.40
CA PRO A 6 2.85 -11.08 3.95
C PRO A 6 1.41 -10.70 3.59
N LEU A 7 0.41 -11.29 4.25
CA LEU A 7 -1.00 -10.99 3.99
C LEU A 7 -1.33 -9.53 4.31
N ILE A 8 -0.91 -9.03 5.47
CA ILE A 8 -1.11 -7.63 5.87
C ILE A 8 -0.39 -6.69 4.91
N ALA A 9 0.83 -7.04 4.49
CA ALA A 9 1.59 -6.24 3.54
C ALA A 9 0.86 -6.13 2.19
N VAL A 10 0.33 -7.23 1.66
CA VAL A 10 -0.47 -7.22 0.41
C VAL A 10 -1.72 -6.35 0.57
N VAL A 11 -2.44 -6.47 1.68
CA VAL A 11 -3.63 -5.64 1.94
C VAL A 11 -3.27 -4.15 1.99
N MET A 12 -2.17 -3.77 2.64
CA MET A 12 -1.69 -2.38 2.66
C MET A 12 -1.31 -1.87 1.27
N ILE A 13 -0.65 -2.69 0.44
CA ILE A 13 -0.29 -2.32 -0.94
C ILE A 13 -1.55 -2.05 -1.76
N VAL A 14 -2.52 -2.97 -1.73
CA VAL A 14 -3.75 -2.87 -2.53
C VAL A 14 -4.60 -1.70 -2.06
N ALA A 15 -4.80 -1.52 -0.75
CA ALA A 15 -5.56 -0.41 -0.19
C ALA A 15 -4.88 0.94 -0.47
N GLY A 16 -3.56 1.03 -0.32
CA GLY A 16 -2.80 2.24 -0.61
C GLY A 16 -2.87 2.62 -2.10
N ALA A 17 -2.68 1.65 -2.99
CA ALA A 17 -2.81 1.87 -4.42
C ALA A 17 -4.21 2.34 -4.81
N TYR A 18 -5.27 1.72 -4.26
CA TYR A 18 -6.65 2.13 -4.51
C TYR A 18 -6.91 3.58 -4.10
N VAL A 19 -6.45 3.99 -2.91
CA VAL A 19 -6.57 5.38 -2.42
C VAL A 19 -5.76 6.34 -3.29
N ALA A 20 -4.58 5.92 -3.77
CA ALA A 20 -3.75 6.73 -4.65
C ALA A 20 -4.44 6.98 -6.00
N PHE A 21 -4.98 5.93 -6.62
CA PHE A 21 -5.72 6.01 -7.88
C PHE A 21 -7.02 6.81 -7.72
N ALA A 22 -7.72 6.67 -6.60
CA ALA A 22 -8.88 7.49 -6.28
C ALA A 22 -8.52 8.97 -6.11
N GLY A 23 -7.43 9.27 -5.40
CA GLY A 23 -6.92 10.63 -5.23
C GLY A 23 -6.41 11.28 -6.53
N MET A 24 -5.87 10.48 -7.45
CA MET A 24 -5.51 10.93 -8.81
C MET A 24 -6.73 11.16 -9.72
N GLY A 25 -7.93 10.77 -9.27
CA GLY A 25 -9.17 10.90 -10.05
C GLY A 25 -9.31 9.84 -11.15
N TRP A 26 -8.53 8.76 -11.10
CA TRP A 26 -8.64 7.63 -12.05
C TRP A 26 -9.79 6.70 -11.66
N ILE A 27 -10.19 6.71 -10.38
CA ILE A 27 -11.26 5.88 -9.82
C ILE A 27 -12.17 6.78 -8.96
N GLY A 28 -13.50 6.71 -9.15
CA GLY A 28 -14.48 7.49 -8.37
C GLY A 28 -15.00 8.77 -9.04
N THR A 29 -15.47 9.73 -8.23
CA THR A 29 -16.25 10.93 -8.66
C THR A 29 -15.44 12.01 -9.40
N GLY A 30 -14.25 11.70 -9.91
CA GLY A 30 -13.41 12.61 -10.71
C GLY A 30 -12.75 13.77 -9.94
N HIS A 31 -12.96 13.86 -8.62
CA HIS A 31 -12.34 14.89 -7.78
C HIS A 31 -10.89 14.56 -7.49
N LYS A 32 -9.96 15.31 -8.09
CA LYS A 32 -8.53 15.18 -7.84
C LYS A 32 -8.20 15.70 -6.46
N SER A 33 -7.64 14.83 -5.61
CA SER A 33 -7.14 15.17 -4.28
C SER A 33 -5.68 14.75 -4.15
N SER A 34 -4.78 15.72 -4.24
CA SER A 34 -3.33 15.49 -4.09
C SER A 34 -2.97 14.87 -2.73
N GLY A 35 -3.74 15.18 -1.68
CA GLY A 35 -3.55 14.58 -0.36
C GLY A 35 -3.87 13.08 -0.35
N ALA A 36 -4.98 12.67 -0.97
CA ALA A 36 -5.33 11.25 -1.09
C ALA A 36 -4.37 10.50 -2.02
N ALA A 37 -3.94 11.13 -3.12
CA ALA A 37 -2.96 10.56 -4.05
C ALA A 37 -1.62 10.26 -3.35
N ASN A 38 -1.07 11.27 -2.66
CA ASN A 38 0.19 11.14 -1.94
C ASN A 38 0.08 10.19 -0.75
N GLY A 39 -1.01 10.28 0.02
CA GLY A 39 -1.27 9.39 1.16
C GLY A 39 -1.40 7.92 0.75
N GLY A 40 -2.12 7.64 -0.34
CA GLY A 40 -2.25 6.29 -0.89
C GLY A 40 -0.92 5.73 -1.40
N ALA A 41 -0.13 6.55 -2.11
CA ALA A 41 1.20 6.15 -2.60
C ALA A 41 2.15 5.82 -1.44
N LEU A 42 2.12 6.62 -0.37
CA LEU A 42 2.91 6.38 0.85
C LEU A 42 2.48 5.08 1.55
N LEU A 43 1.17 4.87 1.69
CA LEU A 43 0.63 3.66 2.31
C LEU A 43 1.01 2.39 1.52
N SER A 44 0.96 2.47 0.19
CA SER A 44 1.39 1.40 -0.70
C SER A 44 2.89 1.13 -0.58
N GLY A 45 3.71 2.19 -0.58
CA GLY A 45 5.16 2.08 -0.37
C GLY A 45 5.54 1.46 0.98
N LEU A 46 4.84 1.83 2.06
CA LEU A 46 5.02 1.20 3.37
C LEU A 46 4.62 -0.27 3.37
N GLY A 47 3.55 -0.64 2.66
CA GLY A 47 3.17 -2.04 2.45
C GLY A 47 4.26 -2.84 1.74
N VAL A 48 4.89 -2.27 0.69
CA VAL A 48 6.02 -2.90 -0.01
C VAL A 48 7.23 -3.06 0.91
N ALA A 49 7.59 -2.02 1.66
CA ALA A 49 8.69 -2.07 2.61
C ALA A 49 8.46 -3.17 3.67
N LEU A 50 7.25 -3.25 4.22
CA LEU A 50 6.86 -4.29 5.16
C LEU A 50 6.95 -5.69 4.53
N ALA A 51 6.48 -5.88 3.29
CA ALA A 51 6.61 -7.14 2.57
C ALA A 51 8.08 -7.55 2.46
N ILE A 52 8.96 -6.62 2.07
CA ILE A 52 10.40 -6.87 1.96
C ILE A 52 10.98 -7.26 3.33
N THR A 53 10.68 -6.53 4.40
CA THR A 53 11.23 -6.82 5.73
C THR A 53 10.76 -8.19 6.25
N VAL A 54 9.50 -8.54 6.02
CA VAL A 54 8.94 -9.82 6.46
C VAL A 54 9.51 -10.99 5.65
N LEU A 55 9.70 -10.82 4.34
CA LEU A 55 10.23 -11.85 3.43
C LEU A 55 11.76 -12.00 3.51
N LYS A 56 12.50 -10.90 3.69
CA LYS A 56 13.97 -10.89 3.84
C LYS A 56 14.43 -11.13 5.28
N ARG A 57 13.55 -11.46 6.24
CA ARG A 57 13.99 -11.80 7.60
C ARG A 57 15.15 -12.80 7.52
N PRO A 58 16.36 -12.44 7.97
CA PRO A 58 17.50 -13.33 7.89
C PRO A 58 17.15 -14.57 8.71
N LYS A 59 17.11 -15.73 8.05
CA LYS A 59 17.20 -17.02 8.74
C LYS A 59 18.54 -16.99 9.48
N ARG A 60 18.52 -16.69 10.77
CA ARG A 60 19.56 -17.18 11.69
C ARG A 60 19.40 -18.69 11.80
#